data_AF-W4GU50-F1
#
_entry.id   AF-W4GU50-F1
#
_cell.length_a   1.000
_cell.length_b   1.000
_cell.length_c   1.000
_cell.angle_alpha   90.00
_cell.angle_beta   90.00
_cell.angle_gamma   90.00
#
_symmetry.space_group_name_H-M   'P 1'
#
loop_
_entity.id
_entity.type
_entity.pdbx_description
1 polymer ?
#
loop_
_entity_poly.entity_id
_entity_poly.type
_entity_poly.pdbx_seq_one_letter_code
_entity_poly.pdbx_strand_id
1 'polypeptide(L)'
;MGLRQRFSRGVPAAMTSTKPARGSFEPPKPKTWDYYLLLALLVFPVRAIVYVAPVALVVLALDQWQWFHPTPLNPWVATPLMLYCFVEVVFTLYHHVSKTSLASPQASPPPLRKQFSHHTAPHVGLFERCMADIPDVKIFVEEWFYGTPLERLTRHDLRRWLAYVFYSDDVPTDCPKYDWTAIDAMVDQLYIRAGVREPLAGEGQLNSSNPCIRHTLDEFECAERPLIAYVVTMGMDVLAALVLAQLGFERHVVGTGCSYWYRGGSTPKMSAEDPSEDPVVFVHGIGAGLLMYIPMVLRMAAECRTRQLFLLELRYVSMQLEANVPSQDDTLGAISHMLAAHGVASAHWMGHSLGSVVCSWVCKDAPQWVSGLTLIDPVVFLLCRRDVAYNFLYREPTTGLQVIMWYFVSQELHIAHAIRRHFWWYNNILFPEELPRHCSTNEVAASIFLSSCDQIADTPAVHALLQRGVQANSPDEPHASIRVTMWEGLTHGESLLRPHYYSMALAALHT
;
A
#
# COMPACT_ATOMS: atom_id res chain seq x y z
N MET A 1 -21.29 28.81 -22.23
CA MET A 1 -21.56 28.60 -20.78
C MET A 1 -22.60 27.52 -20.46
N GLY A 2 -23.41 27.02 -21.41
CA GLY A 2 -24.55 26.10 -21.11
C GLY A 2 -24.32 24.59 -21.21
N LEU A 3 -23.18 24.09 -21.72
CA LEU A 3 -22.94 22.63 -21.84
C LEU A 3 -22.30 21.98 -20.60
N ARG A 4 -21.50 22.72 -19.81
CA ARG A 4 -20.86 22.20 -18.59
C ARG A 4 -21.87 21.86 -17.47
N GLN A 5 -22.99 22.58 -17.39
CA GLN A 5 -24.03 22.33 -16.38
C GLN A 5 -24.97 21.16 -16.69
N ARG A 6 -25.03 20.68 -17.95
CA ARG A 6 -25.90 19.54 -18.30
C ARG A 6 -25.23 18.19 -18.04
N PHE A 7 -23.90 18.10 -18.13
CA PHE A 7 -23.17 16.87 -17.78
C PHE A 7 -23.05 16.65 -16.26
N SER A 8 -23.16 17.68 -15.43
CA SER A 8 -23.12 17.51 -13.96
C SER A 8 -24.43 16.95 -13.38
N ARG A 9 -25.52 16.90 -14.14
CA ARG A 9 -26.84 16.41 -13.71
C ARG A 9 -27.16 14.98 -14.15
N GLY A 10 -26.27 14.32 -14.89
CA GLY A 10 -26.47 12.98 -15.44
C GLY A 10 -25.69 11.86 -14.75
N VAL A 11 -24.94 12.14 -13.70
CA VAL A 11 -24.28 11.10 -12.89
C VAL A 11 -25.32 10.55 -11.90
N PRO A 12 -25.61 9.23 -11.91
CA PRO A 12 -26.54 8.64 -10.95
C PRO A 12 -26.15 9.01 -9.52
N ALA A 13 -27.14 9.37 -8.70
CA ALA A 13 -27.01 9.81 -7.30
C ALA A 13 -26.39 8.77 -6.34
N ALA A 14 -25.84 7.66 -6.85
CA ALA A 14 -25.09 6.66 -6.09
C ALA A 14 -23.63 7.06 -5.80
N MET A 15 -23.25 8.32 -6.05
CA MET A 15 -21.91 8.88 -5.77
C MET A 15 -21.89 9.94 -4.65
N THR A 16 -23.03 10.31 -4.07
CA THR A 16 -23.03 11.11 -2.83
C THR A 16 -22.87 10.19 -1.65
N SER A 17 -21.63 9.73 -1.44
CA SER A 17 -21.20 9.31 -0.11
C SER A 17 -21.53 10.47 0.84
N THR A 18 -22.15 10.17 1.98
CA THR A 18 -22.39 11.09 3.10
C THR A 18 -21.07 11.44 3.76
N LYS A 19 -20.11 11.94 2.97
CA LYS A 19 -18.86 12.49 3.47
C LYS A 19 -19.25 13.79 4.19
N PRO A 20 -18.97 13.96 5.49
CA PRO A 20 -18.93 15.30 6.06
C PRO A 20 -18.05 16.14 5.14
N ALA A 21 -18.40 17.41 4.89
CA ALA A 21 -17.67 18.27 3.96
C ALA A 21 -16.17 18.25 4.32
N ARG A 22 -15.41 17.38 3.65
CA ARG A 22 -13.97 17.17 3.83
C ARG A 22 -13.35 18.39 3.18
N GLY A 23 -13.28 19.51 3.90
CA GLY A 23 -12.51 20.66 3.44
C GLY A 23 -11.09 20.14 3.28
N SER A 24 -10.66 19.86 2.06
CA SER A 24 -9.30 19.42 1.80
C SER A 24 -8.37 20.62 1.91
N PHE A 25 -7.19 20.41 2.50
CA PHE A 25 -6.07 21.36 2.50
C PHE A 25 -5.79 21.93 1.10
N GLU A 26 -5.94 21.12 0.06
CA GLU A 26 -5.84 21.57 -1.32
C GLU A 26 -7.22 22.01 -1.86
N PRO A 27 -7.32 23.16 -2.55
CA PRO A 27 -8.53 23.50 -3.29
C PRO A 27 -8.82 22.40 -4.33
N PRO A 28 -10.11 22.12 -4.63
CA PRO A 28 -10.46 21.07 -5.58
C PRO A 28 -9.78 21.34 -6.93
N LYS A 29 -8.81 20.49 -7.27
CA LYS A 29 -8.08 20.57 -8.53
C LYS A 29 -9.04 20.25 -9.68
N PRO A 30 -9.01 21.00 -10.80
CA PRO A 30 -9.84 20.69 -11.95
C PRO A 30 -9.45 19.32 -12.51
N LYS A 31 -10.46 18.52 -12.85
CA LYS A 31 -10.26 17.20 -13.44
C LYS A 31 -9.76 17.33 -14.88
N THR A 32 -8.79 16.52 -15.26
CA THR A 32 -8.16 16.56 -16.58
C THR A 32 -9.03 15.87 -17.63
N TRP A 33 -8.72 16.04 -18.92
CA TRP A 33 -9.50 15.41 -20.00
C TRP A 33 -9.35 13.87 -20.02
N ASP A 34 -8.14 13.38 -19.75
CA ASP A 34 -7.82 11.95 -19.63
C ASP A 34 -8.56 11.29 -18.45
N TYR A 35 -8.83 12.02 -17.36
CA TYR A 35 -9.72 11.55 -16.29
C TYR A 35 -11.10 11.17 -16.85
N TYR A 36 -11.75 12.10 -17.58
CA TYR A 36 -13.10 11.86 -18.10
C TYR A 36 -13.11 10.76 -19.16
N LEU A 37 -12.07 10.72 -20.00
CA LEU A 37 -11.91 9.70 -21.02
C LEU A 37 -11.83 8.28 -20.41
N LEU A 38 -10.92 8.08 -19.45
CA LEU A 38 -10.73 6.77 -18.81
C LEU A 38 -11.89 6.39 -17.90
N LEU A 39 -12.52 7.38 -17.24
CA LEU A 39 -13.75 7.16 -16.50
C LEU A 39 -14.86 6.64 -17.43
N ALA A 40 -15.06 7.27 -18.60
CA ALA A 40 -16.12 6.92 -19.56
C ALA A 40 -15.87 5.62 -20.34
N LEU A 41 -14.63 5.35 -20.74
CA LEU A 41 -14.30 4.23 -21.62
C LEU A 41 -13.87 2.96 -20.87
N LEU A 42 -13.41 3.08 -19.62
CA LEU A 42 -12.86 1.95 -18.87
C LEU A 42 -13.63 1.71 -17.57
N VAL A 43 -13.70 2.70 -16.68
CA VAL A 43 -14.27 2.49 -15.34
C VAL A 43 -15.80 2.31 -15.39
N PHE A 44 -16.52 3.21 -16.07
CA PHE A 44 -17.98 3.13 -16.15
C PHE A 44 -18.48 1.86 -16.84
N PRO A 45 -17.95 1.43 -18.00
CA PRO A 45 -18.40 0.21 -18.66
C PRO A 45 -18.19 -1.03 -17.79
N VAL A 46 -17.02 -1.17 -17.17
CA VAL A 46 -16.71 -2.29 -16.27
C VAL A 46 -17.67 -2.28 -15.07
N ARG A 47 -17.87 -1.13 -14.44
CA ARG A 47 -18.78 -1.02 -13.28
C ARG A 47 -20.24 -1.21 -13.66
N ALA A 48 -20.65 -0.82 -14.87
CA ALA A 48 -22.02 -0.96 -15.35
C ALA A 48 -22.45 -2.42 -15.46
N ILE A 49 -21.54 -3.35 -15.74
CA ILE A 49 -21.84 -4.79 -15.82
C ILE A 49 -22.54 -5.27 -14.55
N VAL A 50 -22.07 -4.86 -13.37
CA VAL A 50 -22.65 -5.24 -12.07
C VAL A 50 -24.13 -4.85 -11.97
N TYR A 51 -24.49 -3.67 -12.46
CA TYR A 51 -25.86 -3.15 -12.38
C TYR A 51 -26.75 -3.61 -13.54
N VAL A 52 -26.17 -3.85 -14.72
CA VAL A 52 -26.89 -4.28 -15.92
C VAL A 52 -27.20 -5.77 -15.88
N ALA A 53 -26.32 -6.60 -15.34
CA ALA A 53 -26.50 -8.06 -15.29
C ALA A 53 -27.85 -8.53 -14.68
N PRO A 54 -28.29 -8.06 -13.49
CA PRO A 54 -29.58 -8.47 -12.94
C PRO A 54 -30.77 -8.04 -13.82
N VAL A 55 -30.71 -6.85 -14.40
CA VAL A 55 -31.77 -6.34 -15.30
C VAL A 55 -31.80 -7.15 -16.59
N ALA A 56 -30.62 -7.39 -17.19
CA ALA A 56 -30.47 -8.18 -18.40
C ALA A 56 -30.96 -9.62 -18.21
N LEU A 57 -30.67 -10.23 -17.06
CA LEU A 57 -31.16 -11.57 -16.72
C LEU A 57 -32.69 -11.65 -16.74
N VAL A 58 -33.36 -10.68 -16.10
CA VAL A 58 -34.84 -10.61 -16.06
C VAL A 58 -35.40 -10.34 -17.45
N VAL A 59 -34.84 -9.40 -18.20
CA VAL A 59 -35.30 -9.06 -19.55
C VAL A 59 -35.17 -10.25 -20.49
N LEU A 60 -34.03 -10.95 -20.46
CA LEU A 60 -33.81 -12.15 -21.29
C LEU A 60 -34.75 -13.29 -20.89
N ALA A 61 -34.99 -13.50 -19.59
CA ALA A 61 -35.96 -14.51 -19.13
C ALA A 61 -37.39 -14.21 -19.61
N LEU A 62 -37.83 -12.95 -19.50
CA LEU A 62 -39.14 -12.51 -19.98
C LEU A 62 -39.27 -12.59 -21.50
N ASP A 63 -38.20 -12.26 -22.23
CA ASP A 63 -38.13 -12.45 -23.68
C ASP A 63 -38.30 -13.91 -24.08
N GLN A 64 -37.60 -14.85 -23.41
CA GLN A 64 -37.75 -16.28 -23.67
C GLN A 64 -39.15 -16.84 -23.33
N TRP A 65 -39.91 -16.15 -22.47
CA TRP A 65 -41.33 -16.39 -22.24
C TRP A 65 -42.27 -15.62 -23.16
N GLN A 66 -41.74 -15.00 -24.22
CA GLN A 66 -42.50 -14.26 -25.24
C GLN A 66 -43.33 -13.11 -24.69
N TRP A 67 -42.89 -12.50 -23.58
CA TRP A 67 -43.62 -11.41 -22.93
C TRP A 67 -43.60 -10.10 -23.74
N PHE A 68 -42.51 -9.83 -24.46
CA PHE A 68 -42.32 -8.59 -25.24
C PHE A 68 -42.58 -8.78 -26.73
N HIS A 69 -42.18 -9.93 -27.29
CA HIS A 69 -42.26 -10.23 -28.72
C HIS A 69 -42.71 -11.68 -28.94
N PRO A 70 -43.47 -11.96 -30.01
CA PRO A 70 -43.92 -13.30 -30.34
C PRO A 70 -42.77 -14.23 -30.76
N THR A 71 -41.66 -13.67 -31.25
CA THR A 71 -40.45 -14.40 -31.61
C THR A 71 -39.32 -13.99 -30.64
N PRO A 72 -38.96 -14.86 -29.68
CA PRO A 72 -37.91 -14.55 -28.72
C PRO A 72 -36.53 -14.57 -29.39
N LEU A 73 -35.52 -14.06 -28.70
CA LEU A 73 -34.12 -14.20 -29.12
C LEU A 73 -33.77 -15.69 -29.27
N ASN A 74 -32.92 -16.01 -30.26
CA ASN A 74 -32.48 -17.38 -30.49
C ASN A 74 -31.93 -18.00 -29.18
N PRO A 75 -32.42 -19.18 -28.74
CA PRO A 75 -31.97 -19.82 -27.50
C PRO A 75 -30.46 -20.07 -27.43
N TRP A 76 -29.80 -20.29 -28.56
CA TRP A 76 -28.33 -20.46 -28.63
C TRP A 76 -27.55 -19.17 -28.32
N VAL A 77 -28.21 -18.01 -28.37
CA VAL A 77 -27.65 -16.71 -27.97
C VAL A 77 -28.16 -16.31 -26.59
N ALA A 78 -29.46 -16.51 -26.33
CA ALA A 78 -30.09 -16.13 -25.07
C ALA A 78 -29.54 -16.94 -23.89
N THR A 79 -29.39 -18.26 -24.05
CA THR A 79 -28.98 -19.15 -22.94
C THR A 79 -27.58 -18.83 -22.41
N PRO A 80 -26.53 -18.65 -23.25
CA PRO A 80 -25.21 -18.24 -22.76
C PRO A 80 -25.22 -16.87 -22.09
N LEU A 81 -25.97 -15.90 -22.63
CA LEU A 81 -26.08 -14.56 -22.03
C LEU A 81 -26.80 -14.61 -20.67
N MET A 82 -27.88 -15.38 -20.56
CA MET A 82 -28.58 -15.61 -19.30
C MET A 82 -27.68 -16.30 -18.28
N LEU A 83 -26.92 -17.32 -18.70
CA LEU A 83 -25.97 -18.01 -17.83
C LEU A 83 -24.90 -17.04 -17.31
N TYR A 84 -24.31 -16.22 -18.19
CA TYR A 84 -23.35 -15.19 -17.78
C TYR A 84 -23.98 -14.21 -16.78
N CYS A 85 -25.16 -13.65 -17.09
CA CYS A 85 -25.83 -12.71 -16.19
C CYS A 85 -26.20 -13.35 -14.85
N PHE A 86 -26.61 -14.62 -14.84
CA PHE A 86 -26.89 -15.37 -13.62
C PHE A 86 -25.63 -15.53 -12.76
N VAL A 87 -24.52 -15.97 -13.36
CA VAL A 87 -23.23 -16.11 -12.66
C VAL A 87 -22.74 -14.76 -12.13
N GLU A 88 -22.92 -13.69 -12.90
CA GLU A 88 -22.57 -12.32 -12.49
C GLU A 88 -23.42 -11.83 -11.30
N VAL A 89 -24.72 -12.15 -11.27
CA VAL A 89 -25.60 -11.86 -10.12
C VAL A 89 -25.16 -12.65 -8.88
N VAL A 90 -24.87 -13.95 -9.02
CA VAL A 90 -24.36 -14.78 -7.91
C VAL A 90 -23.03 -14.22 -7.40
N PHE A 91 -22.12 -13.83 -8.29
CA PHE A 91 -20.85 -13.22 -7.93
C PHE A 91 -21.03 -11.87 -7.22
N THR A 92 -21.97 -11.03 -7.68
CA THR A 92 -22.28 -9.75 -7.02
C THR A 92 -22.80 -9.96 -5.59
N LEU A 93 -23.63 -11.00 -5.36
CA LEU A 93 -24.07 -11.38 -4.02
C LEU A 93 -22.90 -11.86 -3.16
N TYR A 94 -22.03 -12.71 -3.70
CA TYR A 94 -20.80 -13.13 -3.03
C TYR A 94 -19.94 -11.93 -2.65
N HIS A 95 -19.72 -10.99 -3.58
CA HIS A 95 -18.93 -9.79 -3.35
C HIS A 95 -19.51 -8.93 -2.23
N HIS A 96 -20.82 -8.75 -2.18
CA HIS A 96 -21.49 -8.00 -1.11
C HIS A 96 -21.34 -8.68 0.26
N VAL A 97 -21.53 -10.00 0.33
CA VAL A 97 -21.34 -10.77 1.57
C VAL A 97 -19.87 -10.71 2.03
N SER A 98 -18.91 -10.89 1.12
CA SER A 98 -17.49 -10.78 1.43
C SER A 98 -17.12 -9.37 1.90
N LYS A 99 -17.62 -8.32 1.25
CA LYS A 99 -17.43 -6.94 1.66
C LYS A 99 -17.92 -6.68 3.08
N THR A 100 -19.11 -7.17 3.44
CA THR A 100 -19.63 -6.99 4.81
C THR A 100 -18.83 -7.77 5.85
N SER A 101 -18.39 -8.99 5.52
CA SER A 101 -17.52 -9.80 6.41
C SER A 101 -16.16 -9.15 6.64
N LEU A 102 -15.53 -8.64 5.58
CA LEU A 102 -14.18 -8.07 5.59
C LEU A 102 -14.12 -6.61 6.07
N ALA A 103 -15.27 -5.94 6.25
CA ALA A 103 -15.35 -4.54 6.61
C ALA A 103 -15.03 -4.25 8.09
N SER A 104 -15.10 -5.26 8.97
CA SER A 104 -14.88 -5.08 10.40
C SER A 104 -13.42 -4.69 10.71
N PRO A 105 -13.16 -3.66 11.54
CA PRO A 105 -11.82 -3.35 12.05
C PRO A 105 -11.15 -4.56 12.72
N GLN A 106 -9.83 -4.63 12.65
CA GLN A 106 -9.07 -5.66 13.36
C GLN A 106 -9.12 -5.41 14.87
N ALA A 107 -9.59 -6.41 15.62
CA ALA A 107 -9.78 -6.31 17.07
C ALA A 107 -8.45 -6.28 17.85
N SER A 108 -7.40 -6.89 17.28
CA SER A 108 -6.09 -7.03 17.91
C SER A 108 -5.01 -6.48 16.97
N PRO A 109 -4.81 -5.16 16.94
CA PRO A 109 -3.70 -4.58 16.19
C PRO A 109 -2.37 -5.10 16.75
N PRO A 110 -1.33 -5.21 15.90
CA PRO A 110 -0.05 -5.74 16.33
C PRO A 110 0.57 -4.82 17.39
N PRO A 111 1.33 -5.39 18.35
CA PRO A 111 1.97 -4.60 19.38
C PRO A 111 2.96 -3.61 18.77
N LEU A 112 3.25 -2.53 19.51
CA LEU A 112 4.29 -1.60 19.12
C LEU A 112 5.65 -2.33 19.03
N ARG A 113 6.50 -1.86 18.12
CA ARG A 113 7.82 -2.45 17.82
C ARG A 113 8.65 -2.73 19.08
N LYS A 114 9.29 -3.92 19.11
CA LYS A 114 10.13 -4.40 20.23
C LYS A 114 11.24 -3.44 20.61
N GLN A 115 11.85 -2.75 19.64
CA GLN A 115 12.93 -1.77 19.90
C GLN A 115 12.51 -0.66 20.87
N PHE A 116 11.25 -0.23 20.82
CA PHE A 116 10.74 0.80 21.73
C PHE A 116 10.22 0.22 23.05
N SER A 117 10.14 -1.11 23.20
CA SER A 117 9.61 -1.76 24.40
C SER A 117 10.42 -1.50 25.68
N HIS A 118 11.69 -1.10 25.55
CA HIS A 118 12.55 -0.71 26.67
C HIS A 118 12.29 0.70 27.20
N HIS A 119 11.55 1.53 26.46
CA HIS A 119 11.14 2.85 26.96
C HIS A 119 10.03 2.66 28.00
N THR A 120 10.06 3.48 29.05
CA THR A 120 8.98 3.50 30.06
C THR A 120 7.61 3.72 29.43
N ALA A 121 7.56 4.46 28.30
CA ALA A 121 6.40 4.60 27.42
C ALA A 121 6.83 4.40 25.94
N PRO A 122 6.70 3.17 25.38
CA PRO A 122 7.17 2.85 24.01
C PRO A 122 6.60 3.77 22.92
N HIS A 123 5.32 4.14 23.07
CA HIS A 123 4.62 5.01 22.12
C HIS A 123 5.21 6.43 22.09
N VAL A 124 5.65 6.94 23.24
CA VAL A 124 6.30 8.25 23.34
C VAL A 124 7.65 8.24 22.64
N GLY A 125 8.45 7.19 22.83
CA GLY A 125 9.75 7.06 22.14
C GLY A 125 9.60 7.01 20.61
N LEU A 126 8.62 6.26 20.10
CA LEU A 126 8.33 6.25 18.66
C LEU A 126 7.83 7.62 18.17
N PHE A 127 6.95 8.27 18.93
CA PHE A 127 6.46 9.61 18.64
C PHE A 127 7.60 10.63 18.55
N GLU A 128 8.48 10.66 19.54
CA GLU A 128 9.64 11.56 19.58
C GLU A 128 10.57 11.32 18.39
N ARG A 129 10.84 10.05 18.06
CA ARG A 129 11.63 9.69 16.88
C ARG A 129 10.99 10.19 15.59
N CYS A 130 9.68 10.04 15.42
CA CYS A 130 8.97 10.58 14.28
C CYS A 130 9.06 12.11 14.24
N MET A 131 8.80 12.79 15.36
CA MET A 131 8.81 14.25 15.43
C MET A 131 10.20 14.85 15.21
N ALA A 132 11.28 14.09 15.39
CA ALA A 132 12.63 14.53 15.06
C ALA A 132 12.84 14.74 13.54
N ASP A 133 12.07 14.03 12.70
CA ASP A 133 12.17 14.13 11.24
C ASP A 133 11.11 15.03 10.61
N ILE A 134 10.15 15.52 11.40
CA ILE A 134 9.09 16.43 10.96
C ILE A 134 9.55 17.88 11.15
N PRO A 135 9.78 18.64 10.06
CA PRO A 135 10.27 20.01 10.17
C PRO A 135 9.21 21.00 10.66
N ASP A 136 7.95 20.79 10.27
CA ASP A 136 6.82 21.63 10.67
C ASP A 136 5.72 20.75 11.29
N VAL A 137 5.71 20.73 12.63
CA VAL A 137 4.73 19.95 13.41
C VAL A 137 3.31 20.50 13.24
N LYS A 138 3.17 21.82 13.04
CA LYS A 138 1.86 22.43 12.86
C LYS A 138 1.21 21.91 11.58
N ILE A 139 1.89 22.06 10.44
CA ILE A 139 1.39 21.56 9.15
C ILE A 139 1.16 20.06 9.23
N PHE A 140 2.10 19.30 9.79
CA PHE A 140 1.95 17.85 9.95
C PHE A 140 0.65 17.45 10.65
N VAL A 141 0.28 18.10 11.76
CA VAL A 141 -0.98 17.79 12.45
C VAL A 141 -2.17 18.25 11.62
N GLU A 142 -2.18 19.50 11.15
CA GLU A 142 -3.30 20.06 10.37
C GLU A 142 -3.66 19.17 9.18
N GLU A 143 -2.64 18.64 8.50
CA GLU A 143 -2.77 17.72 7.39
C GLU A 143 -3.57 16.45 7.72
N TRP A 144 -3.35 15.85 8.89
CA TRP A 144 -4.11 14.70 9.38
C TRP A 144 -5.59 15.03 9.65
N PHE A 145 -5.90 16.30 9.91
CA PHE A 145 -7.25 16.84 10.14
C PHE A 145 -7.79 17.61 8.92
N TYR A 146 -7.37 17.19 7.71
CA TYR A 146 -7.79 17.77 6.43
C TYR A 146 -7.47 19.27 6.26
N GLY A 147 -6.53 19.82 7.02
CA GLY A 147 -6.18 21.25 7.01
C GLY A 147 -6.96 22.08 8.04
N THR A 148 -7.61 21.44 9.00
CA THR A 148 -8.19 22.16 10.15
C THR A 148 -7.05 22.79 10.95
N PRO A 149 -7.04 24.12 11.15
CA PRO A 149 -5.98 24.80 11.88
C PRO A 149 -5.76 24.21 13.27
N LEU A 150 -4.50 24.03 13.69
CA LEU A 150 -4.17 23.44 14.98
C LEU A 150 -4.77 24.24 16.16
N GLU A 151 -4.92 25.55 15.99
CA GLU A 151 -5.59 26.46 16.94
C GLU A 151 -7.08 26.14 17.17
N ARG A 152 -7.68 25.28 16.34
CA ARG A 152 -9.08 24.85 16.46
C ARG A 152 -9.22 23.40 16.90
N LEU A 153 -8.11 22.67 16.97
CA LEU A 153 -8.10 21.27 17.41
C LEU A 153 -8.00 21.24 18.93
N THR A 154 -8.99 20.63 19.56
CA THR A 154 -9.02 20.45 21.02
C THR A 154 -8.09 19.32 21.43
N ARG A 155 -7.70 19.28 22.72
CA ARG A 155 -7.01 18.11 23.29
C ARG A 155 -7.77 16.81 23.09
N HIS A 156 -9.11 16.85 23.11
CA HIS A 156 -9.93 15.68 22.82
C HIS A 156 -9.70 15.18 21.37
N ASP A 157 -9.66 16.09 20.39
CA ASP A 157 -9.39 15.73 18.99
C ASP A 157 -8.00 15.08 18.84
N LEU A 158 -6.98 15.68 19.46
CA LEU A 158 -5.60 15.17 19.41
C LEU A 158 -5.43 13.84 20.15
N ARG A 159 -6.09 13.67 21.31
CA ARG A 159 -6.13 12.39 22.05
C ARG A 159 -6.73 11.28 21.19
N ARG A 160 -7.87 11.54 20.55
CA ARG A 160 -8.54 10.57 19.68
C ARG A 160 -7.66 10.19 18.50
N TRP A 161 -7.01 11.17 17.87
CA TRP A 161 -6.11 10.92 16.76
C TRP A 161 -4.86 10.14 17.18
N LEU A 162 -4.18 10.52 18.27
CA LEU A 162 -3.01 9.79 18.79
C LEU A 162 -3.35 8.36 19.21
N ALA A 163 -4.54 8.16 19.79
CA ALA A 163 -5.00 6.82 20.13
C ALA A 163 -5.18 5.95 18.88
N TYR A 164 -5.78 6.48 17.82
CA TYR A 164 -5.82 5.79 16.53
C TYR A 164 -4.40 5.53 15.97
N VAL A 165 -3.54 6.55 15.96
CA VAL A 165 -2.20 6.49 15.36
C VAL A 165 -1.35 5.39 16.00
N PHE A 166 -1.39 5.25 17.32
CA PHE A 166 -0.51 4.33 18.06
C PHE A 166 -1.18 3.03 18.52
N TYR A 167 -2.51 2.99 18.57
CA TYR A 167 -3.26 1.82 19.05
C TYR A 167 -4.32 1.32 18.07
N SER A 168 -4.54 2.00 16.95
CA SER A 168 -5.59 1.66 15.96
C SER A 168 -6.95 1.39 16.60
N ASP A 169 -7.35 2.29 17.50
CA ASP A 169 -8.59 2.20 18.26
C ASP A 169 -9.37 3.52 18.20
N ASP A 170 -10.71 3.47 18.16
CA ASP A 170 -11.56 4.67 18.22
C ASP A 170 -12.03 4.82 19.65
N VAL A 171 -11.40 5.74 20.38
CA VAL A 171 -11.52 5.74 21.84
C VAL A 171 -12.75 6.49 22.32
N PRO A 172 -13.64 5.85 23.11
CA PRO A 172 -14.37 6.54 24.16
C PRO A 172 -13.39 6.83 25.32
N THR A 173 -13.38 8.08 25.80
CA THR A 173 -12.55 8.53 26.94
C THR A 173 -12.56 7.53 28.11
N ASP A 174 -11.41 7.38 28.76
CA ASP A 174 -11.21 6.61 30.01
C ASP A 174 -11.09 5.07 29.89
N CYS A 175 -10.67 4.56 28.73
CA CYS A 175 -10.30 3.14 28.62
C CYS A 175 -9.00 2.84 29.42
N PRO A 176 -9.00 1.88 30.36
CA PRO A 176 -7.82 1.53 31.19
C PRO A 176 -6.64 0.94 30.41
N LYS A 177 -6.85 0.60 29.13
CA LYS A 177 -5.84 0.01 28.25
C LYS A 177 -4.76 1.02 27.83
N TYR A 178 -5.05 2.32 27.89
CA TYR A 178 -4.13 3.36 27.43
C TYR A 178 -3.45 4.08 28.58
N ASP A 179 -2.18 4.37 28.39
CA ASP A 179 -1.49 5.35 29.22
C ASP A 179 -1.89 6.75 28.76
N TRP A 180 -3.00 7.24 29.31
CA TRP A 180 -3.50 8.60 29.04
C TRP A 180 -2.50 9.67 29.44
N THR A 181 -1.65 9.41 30.43
CA THR A 181 -0.56 10.31 30.83
C THR A 181 0.46 10.46 29.69
N ALA A 182 0.84 9.35 29.06
CA ALA A 182 1.72 9.37 27.89
C ALA A 182 1.05 10.06 26.69
N ILE A 183 -0.23 9.80 26.43
CA ILE A 183 -0.97 10.49 25.35
C ILE A 183 -1.03 11.99 25.62
N ASP A 184 -1.32 12.42 26.84
CA ASP A 184 -1.34 13.84 27.19
C ASP A 184 0.02 14.50 27.05
N ALA A 185 1.10 13.82 27.44
CA ALA A 185 2.45 14.31 27.21
C ALA A 185 2.75 14.48 25.72
N MET A 186 2.30 13.56 24.86
CA MET A 186 2.43 13.71 23.41
C MET A 186 1.61 14.89 22.88
N VAL A 187 0.38 15.10 23.37
CA VAL A 187 -0.43 16.29 23.02
C VAL A 187 0.28 17.58 23.41
N ASP A 188 0.86 17.64 24.62
CA ASP A 188 1.61 18.81 25.08
C ASP A 188 2.80 19.10 24.16
N GLN A 189 3.55 18.05 23.78
CA GLN A 189 4.66 18.19 22.83
C GLN A 189 4.20 18.74 21.47
N LEU A 190 3.02 18.36 20.97
CA LEU A 190 2.49 18.89 19.71
C LEU A 190 2.25 20.40 19.78
N TYR A 191 1.55 20.87 20.82
CA TYR A 191 1.32 22.31 21.01
C TYR A 191 2.62 23.09 21.21
N ILE A 192 3.53 22.57 22.04
CA ILE A 192 4.83 23.19 22.32
C ILE A 192 5.67 23.31 21.05
N ARG A 193 5.84 22.21 20.29
CA ARG A 193 6.65 22.20 19.06
C ARG A 193 6.02 23.03 17.93
N ALA A 194 4.69 23.09 17.87
CA ALA A 194 3.99 23.95 16.92
C ALA A 194 4.02 25.43 17.30
N GLY A 195 4.39 25.77 18.55
CA GLY A 195 4.33 27.14 19.07
C GLY A 195 2.90 27.68 19.17
N VAL A 196 1.91 26.80 19.30
CA VAL A 196 0.47 27.12 19.34
C VAL A 196 -0.09 26.88 20.73
N ARG A 197 -0.95 27.79 21.20
CA ARG A 197 -1.66 27.63 22.47
C ARG A 197 -2.82 26.63 22.32
N GLU A 198 -2.99 25.76 23.30
CA GLU A 198 -4.16 24.89 23.41
C GLU A 198 -5.47 25.71 23.47
N PRO A 199 -6.50 25.36 22.67
CA PRO A 199 -7.79 26.06 22.69
C PRO A 199 -8.49 25.91 24.04
N LEU A 200 -9.18 26.96 24.51
CA LEU A 200 -9.88 26.90 25.79
C LEU A 200 -11.12 26.00 25.70
N ALA A 201 -11.41 25.29 26.79
CA ALA A 201 -12.62 24.47 26.90
C ALA A 201 -13.87 25.35 26.70
N GLY A 202 -14.60 25.12 25.59
CA GLY A 202 -15.79 25.89 25.19
C GLY A 202 -15.65 26.73 23.92
N GLU A 203 -14.44 26.89 23.37
CA GLU A 203 -14.22 27.59 22.08
C GLU A 203 -14.41 26.67 20.85
N GLY A 204 -14.47 25.35 21.07
CA GLY A 204 -14.84 24.34 20.06
C GLY A 204 -16.35 24.04 20.10
N GLN A 205 -16.97 23.81 18.93
CA GLN A 205 -18.38 23.40 18.84
C GLN A 205 -18.62 22.17 19.70
N LEU A 206 -19.47 22.33 20.72
CA LEU A 206 -19.63 21.42 21.86
C LEU A 206 -20.10 19.98 21.55
N ASN A 207 -20.23 19.56 20.29
CA ASN A 207 -20.80 18.25 19.94
C ASN A 207 -20.29 17.61 18.63
N SER A 208 -19.23 18.12 18.00
CA SER A 208 -18.66 17.48 16.79
C SER A 208 -17.14 17.50 16.82
N SER A 209 -16.52 16.34 17.08
CA SER A 209 -15.08 16.16 16.93
C SER A 209 -14.66 16.48 15.49
N ASN A 210 -13.51 17.13 15.34
CA ASN A 210 -12.98 17.44 14.01
C ASN A 210 -12.66 16.14 13.25
N PRO A 211 -12.95 16.05 11.94
CA PRO A 211 -12.65 14.85 11.16
C PRO A 211 -11.14 14.68 11.01
N CYS A 212 -10.65 13.45 11.18
CA CYS A 212 -9.26 13.08 10.94
C CYS A 212 -9.16 11.76 10.16
N ILE A 213 -8.06 11.59 9.46
CA ILE A 213 -7.77 10.38 8.68
C ILE A 213 -7.51 9.22 9.64
N ARG A 214 -8.32 8.15 9.55
CA ARG A 214 -8.17 6.95 10.39
C ARG A 214 -8.36 5.68 9.60
N HIS A 215 -7.45 5.36 8.68
CA HIS A 215 -7.70 4.36 7.63
C HIS A 215 -8.02 2.94 8.11
N THR A 216 -7.51 2.54 9.28
CA THR A 216 -7.81 1.23 9.87
C THR A 216 -9.20 1.12 10.48
N LEU A 217 -9.84 2.26 10.78
CA LEU A 217 -11.10 2.36 11.52
C LEU A 217 -12.23 2.99 10.71
N ASP A 218 -11.89 3.90 9.80
CA ASP A 218 -12.85 4.55 8.92
C ASP A 218 -13.60 3.53 8.05
N GLU A 219 -14.71 4.01 7.47
CA GLU A 219 -15.60 3.23 6.63
C GLU A 219 -14.84 2.42 5.57
N PHE A 220 -15.28 1.18 5.39
CA PHE A 220 -14.73 0.26 4.41
C PHE A 220 -15.17 0.65 2.99
N GLU A 221 -14.47 1.62 2.38
CA GLU A 221 -14.71 2.02 0.99
C GLU A 221 -14.11 0.97 0.02
N CYS A 222 -14.99 0.26 -0.69
CA CYS A 222 -14.67 -0.69 -1.77
C CYS A 222 -15.69 -0.54 -2.91
N ALA A 223 -15.22 -0.54 -4.15
CA ALA A 223 -16.05 -0.47 -5.35
C ALA A 223 -16.52 -1.85 -5.78
N GLU A 224 -17.78 -1.95 -6.21
CA GLU A 224 -18.31 -3.18 -6.80
C GLU A 224 -17.66 -3.44 -8.16
N ARG A 225 -17.38 -4.71 -8.47
CA ARG A 225 -16.69 -5.13 -9.70
C ARG A 225 -17.34 -6.37 -10.28
N PRO A 226 -17.36 -6.50 -11.60
CA PRO A 226 -17.89 -7.69 -12.22
C PRO A 226 -16.90 -8.87 -12.12
N LEU A 227 -17.42 -10.09 -12.21
CA LEU A 227 -16.63 -11.32 -12.19
C LEU A 227 -15.52 -11.30 -13.26
N ILE A 228 -15.81 -10.76 -14.45
CA ILE A 228 -14.84 -10.70 -15.54
C ILE A 228 -13.55 -9.95 -15.17
N ALA A 229 -13.62 -8.97 -14.25
CA ALA A 229 -12.43 -8.26 -13.79
C ALA A 229 -11.47 -9.21 -13.05
N TYR A 230 -12.00 -10.11 -12.22
CA TYR A 230 -11.21 -11.11 -11.50
C TYR A 230 -10.76 -12.26 -12.42
N VAL A 231 -11.58 -12.67 -13.38
CA VAL A 231 -11.17 -13.66 -14.38
C VAL A 231 -9.95 -13.15 -15.17
N VAL A 232 -9.92 -11.86 -15.52
CA VAL A 232 -8.77 -11.25 -16.20
C VAL A 232 -7.54 -11.25 -15.30
N THR A 233 -7.63 -10.82 -14.04
CA THR A 233 -6.47 -10.76 -13.14
C THR A 233 -5.96 -12.15 -12.74
N MET A 234 -6.83 -13.15 -12.61
CA MET A 234 -6.42 -14.55 -12.43
C MET A 234 -5.76 -15.11 -13.69
N GLY A 235 -6.28 -14.79 -14.89
CA GLY A 235 -5.64 -15.16 -16.15
C GLY A 235 -4.25 -14.53 -16.31
N MET A 236 -4.09 -13.29 -15.86
CA MET A 236 -2.79 -12.60 -15.78
C MET A 236 -1.80 -13.31 -14.86
N ASP A 237 -2.25 -13.80 -13.71
CA ASP A 237 -1.44 -14.60 -12.77
C ASP A 237 -1.00 -15.93 -13.39
N VAL A 238 -1.90 -16.64 -14.06
CA VAL A 238 -1.58 -17.86 -14.82
C VAL A 238 -0.54 -17.57 -15.91
N LEU A 239 -0.68 -16.47 -16.65
CA LEU A 239 0.29 -16.08 -17.66
C LEU A 239 1.67 -15.81 -17.04
N ALA A 240 1.73 -15.08 -15.91
CA ALA A 240 2.98 -14.85 -15.19
C ALA A 240 3.59 -16.18 -14.73
N ALA A 241 2.79 -17.09 -14.17
CA ALA A 241 3.23 -18.41 -13.73
C ALA A 241 3.83 -19.24 -14.89
N LEU A 242 3.20 -19.21 -16.07
CA LEU A 242 3.73 -19.88 -17.26
C LEU A 242 5.08 -19.29 -17.68
N VAL A 243 5.22 -17.97 -17.72
CA VAL A 243 6.49 -17.31 -18.08
C VAL A 243 7.57 -17.66 -17.07
N LEU A 244 7.27 -17.60 -15.76
CA LEU A 244 8.22 -17.93 -14.70
C LEU A 244 8.66 -19.40 -14.77
N ALA A 245 7.75 -20.32 -15.02
CA ALA A 245 8.08 -21.74 -15.21
C ALA A 245 9.02 -21.95 -16.41
N GLN A 246 8.80 -21.24 -17.53
CA GLN A 246 9.70 -21.28 -18.69
C GLN A 246 11.09 -20.69 -18.40
N LEU A 247 11.22 -19.83 -17.38
CA LEU A 247 12.49 -19.29 -16.90
C LEU A 247 13.17 -20.18 -15.84
N GLY A 248 12.60 -21.36 -15.56
CA GLY A 248 13.11 -22.31 -14.58
C GLY A 248 12.76 -21.97 -13.13
N PHE A 249 11.77 -21.11 -12.90
CA PHE A 249 11.27 -20.88 -11.56
C PHE A 249 10.26 -21.97 -11.16
N GLU A 250 10.38 -22.44 -9.93
CA GLU A 250 9.45 -23.36 -9.28
C GLU A 250 8.65 -22.61 -8.22
N ARG A 251 7.34 -22.84 -8.16
CA ARG A 251 6.48 -22.21 -7.16
C ARG A 251 6.41 -23.07 -5.90
N HIS A 252 6.66 -22.44 -4.76
CA HIS A 252 6.59 -23.05 -3.43
C HIS A 252 5.57 -22.32 -2.57
N VAL A 253 4.98 -23.05 -1.61
CA VAL A 253 4.06 -22.51 -0.61
C VAL A 253 4.55 -22.92 0.76
N VAL A 254 4.58 -21.97 1.70
CA VAL A 254 5.06 -22.17 3.07
C VAL A 254 4.03 -21.64 4.06
N GLY A 255 3.81 -22.41 5.12
CA GLY A 255 2.93 -22.03 6.23
C GLY A 255 1.48 -21.80 5.78
N THR A 256 0.86 -20.75 6.30
CA THR A 256 -0.56 -20.39 6.10
C THR A 256 -0.81 -19.59 4.80
N GLY A 257 -0.02 -19.82 3.75
CA GLY A 257 -0.29 -19.27 2.41
C GLY A 257 0.76 -18.30 1.86
N CYS A 258 1.93 -18.17 2.50
CA CYS A 258 3.05 -17.43 1.90
C CYS A 258 3.57 -18.22 0.68
N SER A 259 3.49 -17.61 -0.49
CA SER A 259 3.89 -18.24 -1.75
C SER A 259 5.12 -17.53 -2.31
N TYR A 260 6.04 -18.26 -2.91
CA TYR A 260 7.18 -17.68 -3.60
C TYR A 260 7.59 -18.52 -4.81
N TRP A 261 8.27 -17.87 -5.75
CA TRP A 261 8.92 -18.51 -6.88
C TRP A 261 10.42 -18.60 -6.62
N TYR A 262 11.00 -19.76 -6.85
CA TYR A 262 12.42 -20.01 -6.64
C TYR A 262 13.08 -20.45 -7.94
N ARG A 263 14.26 -19.89 -8.23
CA ARG A 263 15.16 -20.39 -9.26
C ARG A 263 16.54 -20.59 -8.66
N GLY A 264 17.05 -21.81 -8.78
CA GLY A 264 18.39 -22.16 -8.30
C GLY A 264 19.51 -21.45 -9.04
N GLY A 265 20.62 -21.23 -8.33
CA GLY A 265 21.87 -20.75 -8.90
C GLY A 265 22.65 -21.85 -9.62
N SER A 266 23.33 -21.51 -10.71
CA SER A 266 24.10 -22.49 -11.51
C SER A 266 25.42 -22.92 -10.86
N THR A 267 25.89 -22.21 -9.82
CA THR A 267 27.21 -22.41 -9.20
C THR A 267 27.14 -22.26 -7.67
N PRO A 268 27.82 -23.13 -6.89
CA PRO A 268 27.97 -22.92 -5.46
C PRO A 268 28.76 -21.63 -5.19
N LYS A 269 28.35 -20.86 -4.16
CA LYS A 269 29.03 -19.63 -3.73
C LYS A 269 30.53 -19.94 -3.50
N MET A 270 31.41 -19.36 -4.34
CA MET A 270 32.85 -19.66 -4.35
C MET A 270 33.59 -19.14 -3.11
N SER A 271 33.10 -18.07 -2.47
CA SER A 271 33.61 -17.57 -1.19
C SER A 271 32.51 -16.85 -0.39
N ALA A 272 32.56 -16.90 0.93
CA ALA A 272 31.59 -16.21 1.80
C ALA A 272 31.66 -14.67 1.67
N GLU A 273 32.78 -14.14 1.17
CA GLU A 273 33.13 -12.72 1.13
C GLU A 273 32.74 -12.01 -0.17
N ASP A 274 32.30 -12.73 -1.21
CA ASP A 274 31.87 -12.12 -2.47
C ASP A 274 30.35 -11.80 -2.44
N PRO A 275 29.95 -10.51 -2.32
CA PRO A 275 28.53 -10.12 -2.27
C PRO A 275 27.83 -10.26 -3.63
N SER A 276 28.60 -10.33 -4.73
CA SER A 276 28.06 -10.39 -6.09
C SER A 276 27.32 -11.70 -6.40
N GLU A 277 27.51 -12.72 -5.55
CA GLU A 277 26.90 -14.04 -5.65
C GLU A 277 25.80 -14.29 -4.61
N ASP A 278 25.44 -13.29 -3.78
CA ASP A 278 24.42 -13.47 -2.75
C ASP A 278 23.04 -13.79 -3.35
N PRO A 279 22.21 -14.64 -2.73
CA PRO A 279 20.83 -14.83 -3.17
C PRO A 279 20.06 -13.49 -3.24
N VAL A 280 19.09 -13.38 -4.16
CA VAL A 280 18.23 -12.19 -4.28
C VAL A 280 16.81 -12.55 -3.92
N VAL A 281 16.21 -11.79 -3.00
CA VAL A 281 14.79 -11.88 -2.67
C VAL A 281 14.09 -10.62 -3.18
N PHE A 282 13.22 -10.79 -4.18
CA PHE A 282 12.37 -9.73 -4.71
C PHE A 282 10.96 -9.79 -4.11
N VAL A 283 10.45 -8.65 -3.64
CA VAL A 283 9.09 -8.49 -3.12
C VAL A 283 8.35 -7.44 -3.93
N HIS A 284 7.23 -7.84 -4.53
CA HIS A 284 6.44 -6.97 -5.39
C HIS A 284 5.50 -6.03 -4.60
N GLY A 285 5.07 -4.94 -5.24
CA GLY A 285 4.06 -4.02 -4.74
C GLY A 285 2.62 -4.40 -5.12
N ILE A 286 1.65 -3.53 -4.79
CA ILE A 286 0.23 -3.74 -5.09
C ILE A 286 -0.03 -3.72 -6.60
N GLY A 287 -0.87 -4.63 -7.10
CA GLY A 287 -1.40 -4.58 -8.47
C GLY A 287 -1.69 -5.97 -9.03
N ALA A 288 -1.36 -6.23 -10.29
CA ALA A 288 -1.64 -7.51 -10.97
C ALA A 288 -0.56 -8.59 -10.70
N GLY A 289 -0.06 -8.64 -9.46
CA GLY A 289 0.98 -9.58 -9.04
C GLY A 289 2.29 -9.46 -9.84
N LEU A 290 2.97 -10.60 -10.02
CA LEU A 290 4.27 -10.68 -10.69
C LEU A 290 4.21 -10.37 -12.20
N LEU A 291 3.01 -10.37 -12.83
CA LEU A 291 2.89 -10.08 -14.26
C LEU A 291 3.47 -8.71 -14.61
N MET A 292 3.24 -7.70 -13.76
CA MET A 292 3.72 -6.32 -13.97
C MET A 292 5.26 -6.21 -13.94
N TYR A 293 5.93 -7.22 -13.38
CA TYR A 293 7.37 -7.24 -13.18
C TYR A 293 8.08 -8.15 -14.18
N ILE A 294 7.37 -8.87 -15.06
CA ILE A 294 7.96 -9.83 -16.00
C ILE A 294 9.12 -9.23 -16.81
N PRO A 295 9.05 -8.00 -17.37
CA PRO A 295 10.20 -7.42 -18.09
C PRO A 295 11.45 -7.27 -17.21
N MET A 296 11.27 -6.82 -15.96
CA MET A 296 12.36 -6.70 -14.99
C MET A 296 12.85 -8.07 -14.52
N VAL A 297 11.95 -9.03 -14.26
CA VAL A 297 12.29 -10.40 -13.84
C VAL A 297 13.06 -11.14 -14.93
N LEU A 298 12.67 -10.99 -16.21
CA LEU A 298 13.41 -11.53 -17.35
C LEU A 298 14.85 -11.00 -17.38
N ARG A 299 15.01 -9.70 -17.12
CA ARG A 299 16.32 -9.05 -17.09
C ARG A 299 17.15 -9.52 -15.89
N MET A 300 16.56 -9.53 -14.70
CA MET A 300 17.17 -10.04 -13.47
C MET A 300 17.60 -11.50 -13.64
N ALA A 301 16.72 -12.32 -14.21
CA ALA A 301 16.99 -13.71 -14.55
C ALA A 301 18.18 -13.88 -15.51
N ALA A 302 18.37 -12.94 -16.44
CA ALA A 302 19.46 -12.95 -17.41
C ALA A 302 20.80 -12.45 -16.82
N GLU A 303 20.77 -11.50 -15.89
CA GLU A 303 21.95 -10.91 -15.23
C GLU A 303 22.42 -11.74 -14.04
N CYS A 304 21.50 -12.34 -13.27
CA CYS A 304 21.77 -13.11 -12.07
C CYS A 304 21.69 -14.64 -12.34
N ARG A 305 22.44 -15.15 -13.31
CA ARG A 305 22.38 -16.58 -13.71
C ARG A 305 23.00 -17.55 -12.70
N THR A 306 23.98 -17.06 -11.94
CA THR A 306 24.73 -17.82 -10.93
C THR A 306 24.05 -17.78 -9.57
N ARG A 307 23.20 -16.77 -9.33
CA ARG A 307 22.56 -16.49 -8.04
C ARG A 307 21.23 -17.24 -7.88
N GLN A 308 20.92 -17.59 -6.64
CA GLN A 308 19.57 -18.03 -6.27
C GLN A 308 18.61 -16.83 -6.31
N LEU A 309 17.45 -17.00 -6.95
CA LEU A 309 16.42 -15.96 -7.04
C LEU A 309 15.13 -16.41 -6.36
N PHE A 310 14.59 -15.54 -5.50
CA PHE A 310 13.31 -15.70 -4.83
C PHE A 310 12.39 -14.55 -5.22
N LEU A 311 11.18 -14.85 -5.67
CA LEU A 311 10.12 -13.85 -5.92
C LEU A 311 8.98 -14.11 -4.94
N LEU A 312 8.86 -13.27 -3.92
CA LEU A 312 7.81 -13.39 -2.92
C LEU A 312 6.48 -12.89 -3.48
N GLU A 313 5.44 -13.72 -3.39
CA GLU A 313 4.11 -13.46 -3.94
C GLU A 313 3.14 -13.00 -2.84
N LEU A 314 2.84 -11.71 -2.82
CA LEU A 314 1.88 -11.10 -1.88
C LEU A 314 0.45 -11.21 -2.45
N ARG A 315 -0.12 -12.42 -2.42
CA ARG A 315 -1.42 -12.74 -3.07
C ARG A 315 -2.58 -11.83 -2.64
N TYR A 316 -2.61 -11.43 -1.37
CA TYR A 316 -3.60 -10.55 -0.76
C TYR A 316 -3.62 -9.11 -1.34
N VAL A 317 -2.60 -8.74 -2.13
CA VAL A 317 -2.51 -7.44 -2.85
C VAL A 317 -2.29 -7.61 -4.36
N SER A 318 -2.57 -8.81 -4.89
CA SER A 318 -2.38 -9.19 -6.30
C SER A 318 -3.67 -9.30 -7.12
N MET A 319 -4.81 -8.83 -6.58
CA MET A 319 -6.14 -8.95 -7.19
C MET A 319 -6.58 -10.42 -7.45
N GLN A 320 -6.30 -11.34 -6.51
CA GLN A 320 -6.47 -12.80 -6.66
C GLN A 320 -7.60 -13.44 -5.81
N LEU A 321 -8.61 -12.69 -5.36
CA LEU A 321 -9.64 -13.18 -4.41
C LEU A 321 -9.03 -13.84 -3.16
N GLU A 322 -8.03 -13.19 -2.55
CA GLU A 322 -7.32 -13.70 -1.37
C GLU A 322 -7.62 -12.82 -0.15
N ALA A 323 -8.42 -13.34 0.78
CA ALA A 323 -8.83 -12.61 1.98
C ALA A 323 -7.84 -12.77 3.14
N ASN A 324 -7.01 -13.81 3.13
CA ASN A 324 -6.06 -14.02 4.20
C ASN A 324 -4.87 -13.05 4.06
N VAL A 325 -4.76 -12.11 4.99
CA VAL A 325 -3.62 -11.19 5.08
C VAL A 325 -2.71 -11.67 6.21
N PRO A 326 -1.51 -12.21 5.90
CA PRO A 326 -0.61 -12.71 6.92
C PRO A 326 -0.11 -11.57 7.81
N SER A 327 0.13 -11.88 9.09
CA SER A 327 0.77 -10.95 10.01
C SER A 327 2.26 -10.79 9.68
N GLN A 328 2.91 -9.78 10.29
CA GLN A 328 4.37 -9.63 10.22
C GLN A 328 5.08 -10.89 10.72
N ASP A 329 4.64 -11.46 11.86
CA ASP A 329 5.23 -12.67 12.43
C ASP A 329 5.05 -13.89 11.53
N ASP A 330 3.86 -14.08 10.94
CA ASP A 330 3.63 -15.17 9.98
C ASP A 330 4.51 -15.02 8.73
N THR A 331 4.65 -13.78 8.25
CA THR A 331 5.47 -13.47 7.07
C THR A 331 6.95 -13.75 7.36
N LEU A 332 7.48 -13.28 8.50
CA LEU A 332 8.86 -13.52 8.90
C LEU A 332 9.13 -15.01 9.19
N GLY A 333 8.17 -15.71 9.80
CA GLY A 333 8.26 -17.16 10.00
C GLY A 333 8.31 -17.93 8.68
N ALA A 334 7.47 -17.55 7.71
CA ALA A 334 7.50 -18.14 6.37
C ALA A 334 8.80 -17.84 5.62
N ILE A 335 9.33 -16.61 5.72
CA ILE A 335 10.64 -16.24 5.16
C ILE A 335 11.76 -17.07 5.81
N SER A 336 11.74 -17.24 7.13
CA SER A 336 12.72 -18.08 7.83
C SER A 336 12.73 -19.51 7.30
N HIS A 337 11.56 -20.10 7.11
CA HIS A 337 11.43 -21.45 6.54
C HIS A 337 11.86 -21.50 5.07
N MET A 338 11.51 -20.49 4.27
CA MET A 338 11.97 -20.35 2.88
C MET A 338 13.50 -20.34 2.81
N LEU A 339 14.16 -19.44 3.54
CA LEU A 339 15.62 -19.31 3.52
C LEU A 339 16.31 -20.59 4.02
N ALA A 340 15.80 -21.19 5.11
CA ALA A 340 16.33 -22.44 5.65
C ALA A 340 16.19 -23.61 4.67
N ALA A 341 15.06 -23.74 3.98
CA ALA A 341 14.80 -24.82 3.02
C ALA A 341 15.77 -24.80 1.83
N HIS A 342 16.29 -23.62 1.48
CA HIS A 342 17.24 -23.43 0.37
C HIS A 342 18.68 -23.18 0.83
N GLY A 343 18.96 -23.36 2.13
CA GLY A 343 20.32 -23.20 2.69
C GLY A 343 20.87 -21.77 2.60
N VAL A 344 19.99 -20.76 2.63
CA VAL A 344 20.36 -19.34 2.52
C VAL A 344 20.49 -18.74 3.91
N ALA A 345 21.67 -18.19 4.24
CA ALA A 345 21.91 -17.49 5.50
C ALA A 345 21.51 -16.01 5.43
N SER A 346 21.86 -15.34 4.33
CA SER A 346 21.56 -13.94 4.04
C SER A 346 21.31 -13.75 2.55
N ALA A 347 20.59 -12.69 2.19
CA ALA A 347 20.24 -12.36 0.82
C ALA A 347 20.21 -10.85 0.59
N HIS A 348 20.33 -10.44 -0.67
CA HIS A 348 20.02 -9.08 -1.11
C HIS A 348 18.50 -8.94 -1.26
N TRP A 349 17.91 -8.00 -0.54
CA TRP A 349 16.48 -7.75 -0.55
C TRP A 349 16.14 -6.64 -1.52
N MET A 350 15.17 -6.88 -2.40
CA MET A 350 14.70 -5.90 -3.36
C MET A 350 13.19 -5.73 -3.24
N GLY A 351 12.72 -4.51 -2.94
CA GLY A 351 11.31 -4.22 -2.72
C GLY A 351 10.82 -3.07 -3.58
N HIS A 352 9.69 -3.25 -4.28
CA HIS A 352 9.00 -2.15 -4.96
C HIS A 352 7.72 -1.75 -4.24
N SER A 353 7.49 -0.45 -4.04
CA SER A 353 6.24 0.07 -3.47
C SER A 353 5.90 -0.65 -2.15
N LEU A 354 4.73 -1.28 -2.02
CA LEU A 354 4.34 -2.06 -0.84
C LEU A 354 5.32 -3.19 -0.49
N GLY A 355 6.06 -3.75 -1.44
CA GLY A 355 7.09 -4.75 -1.17
C GLY A 355 8.20 -4.24 -0.24
N SER A 356 8.43 -2.91 -0.22
CA SER A 356 9.35 -2.28 0.74
C SER A 356 8.93 -2.49 2.20
N VAL A 357 7.65 -2.72 2.49
CA VAL A 357 7.16 -3.03 3.84
C VAL A 357 7.71 -4.36 4.34
N VAL A 358 7.66 -5.41 3.53
CA VAL A 358 8.24 -6.71 3.91
C VAL A 358 9.75 -6.59 4.09
N CYS A 359 10.43 -5.88 3.18
CA CYS A 359 11.86 -5.60 3.33
C CYS A 359 12.16 -4.84 4.64
N SER A 360 11.31 -3.90 5.04
CA SER A 360 11.46 -3.18 6.32
C SER A 360 11.34 -4.10 7.51
N TRP A 361 10.41 -5.07 7.50
CA TRP A 361 10.24 -6.03 8.58
C TRP A 361 11.49 -6.90 8.73
N VAL A 362 12.05 -7.37 7.62
CA VAL A 362 13.30 -8.16 7.64
C VAL A 362 14.47 -7.33 8.16
N CYS A 363 14.64 -6.08 7.71
CA CYS A 363 15.72 -5.21 8.19
C CYS A 363 15.65 -4.98 9.71
N LYS A 364 14.44 -4.84 10.25
CA LYS A 364 14.22 -4.53 11.66
C LYS A 364 14.30 -5.75 12.58
N ASP A 365 13.67 -6.84 12.19
CA ASP A 365 13.45 -7.98 13.08
C ASP A 365 14.37 -9.18 12.77
N ALA A 366 14.99 -9.18 11.60
CA ALA A 366 15.93 -10.22 11.18
C ALA A 366 17.09 -9.67 10.32
N PRO A 367 17.84 -8.65 10.80
CA PRO A 367 18.93 -8.02 10.03
C PRO A 367 20.00 -9.01 9.57
N GLN A 368 20.18 -10.14 10.28
CA GLN A 368 21.11 -11.20 9.88
C GLN A 368 20.78 -11.85 8.52
N TRP A 369 19.54 -11.71 8.03
CA TRP A 369 19.13 -12.23 6.72
C TRP A 369 19.36 -11.23 5.57
N VAL A 370 19.89 -10.04 5.87
CA VAL A 370 20.05 -8.94 4.89
C VAL A 370 21.53 -8.73 4.61
N SER A 371 21.99 -9.05 3.39
CA SER A 371 23.31 -8.66 2.92
C SER A 371 23.33 -7.32 2.20
N GLY A 372 22.21 -6.94 1.59
CA GLY A 372 22.01 -5.66 0.93
C GLY A 372 20.52 -5.37 0.72
N LEU A 373 20.20 -4.10 0.43
CA LEU A 373 18.83 -3.64 0.23
C LEU A 373 18.71 -2.74 -1.00
N THR A 374 17.77 -3.04 -1.90
CA THR A 374 17.37 -2.16 -3.00
C THR A 374 15.89 -1.85 -2.88
N LEU A 375 15.53 -0.57 -2.75
CA LEU A 375 14.13 -0.14 -2.71
C LEU A 375 13.79 0.72 -3.93
N ILE A 376 12.69 0.40 -4.61
CA ILE A 376 12.16 1.17 -5.74
C ILE A 376 10.82 1.77 -5.32
N ASP A 377 10.69 3.10 -5.41
CA ASP A 377 9.51 3.86 -4.99
C ASP A 377 8.96 3.39 -3.62
N PRO A 378 9.80 3.30 -2.56
CA PRO A 378 9.40 2.78 -1.27
C PRO A 378 8.34 3.64 -0.58
N VAL A 379 7.45 2.98 0.14
CA VAL A 379 6.40 3.64 0.96
C VAL A 379 6.73 3.65 2.45
N VAL A 380 7.89 3.14 2.86
CA VAL A 380 8.24 2.93 4.28
C VAL A 380 8.89 4.14 4.95
N PHE A 381 9.42 5.09 4.19
CA PHE A 381 10.03 6.30 4.74
C PHE A 381 8.96 7.36 5.02
N LEU A 382 9.09 8.06 6.16
CA LEU A 382 8.14 9.08 6.62
C LEU A 382 6.67 8.60 6.65
N LEU A 383 6.45 7.30 6.82
CA LEU A 383 5.11 6.69 6.78
C LEU A 383 4.18 7.14 7.93
N CYS A 384 4.74 7.82 8.94
CA CYS A 384 3.98 8.53 9.98
C CYS A 384 3.27 9.80 9.47
N ARG A 385 3.63 10.30 8.29
CA ARG A 385 2.91 11.39 7.61
C ARG A 385 1.65 10.85 6.94
N ARG A 386 0.68 11.73 6.71
CA ARG A 386 -0.58 11.37 6.06
C ARG A 386 -0.43 10.96 4.60
N ASP A 387 0.66 11.34 3.92
CA ASP A 387 0.78 11.38 2.46
C ASP A 387 0.37 10.05 1.82
N VAL A 388 1.00 8.94 2.21
CA VAL A 388 0.73 7.61 1.65
C VAL A 388 -0.74 7.20 1.87
N ALA A 389 -1.23 7.32 3.11
CA ALA A 389 -2.61 6.96 3.45
C ALA A 389 -3.62 7.83 2.70
N TYR A 390 -3.45 9.15 2.72
CA TYR A 390 -4.34 10.11 2.08
C TYR A 390 -4.35 9.95 0.56
N ASN A 391 -3.18 9.95 -0.07
CA ASN A 391 -3.05 9.93 -1.52
C ASN A 391 -3.53 8.62 -2.15
N PHE A 392 -3.41 7.51 -1.43
CA PHE A 392 -3.86 6.20 -1.89
C PHE A 392 -5.34 5.91 -1.58
N LEU A 393 -5.86 6.32 -0.41
CA LEU A 393 -7.20 5.91 0.06
C LEU A 393 -8.26 7.00 0.10
N TYR A 394 -7.87 8.28 0.21
CA TYR A 394 -8.81 9.38 0.52
C TYR A 394 -8.89 10.45 -0.55
N ARG A 395 -7.80 10.69 -1.28
CA ARG A 395 -7.71 11.73 -2.30
C ARG A 395 -8.70 11.46 -3.42
N GLU A 396 -9.44 12.50 -3.82
CA GLU A 396 -10.30 12.40 -4.99
C GLU A 396 -9.45 12.33 -6.27
N PRO A 397 -9.69 11.37 -7.18
CA PRO A 397 -8.93 11.27 -8.42
C PRO A 397 -9.25 12.46 -9.34
N THR A 398 -8.19 13.08 -9.86
CA THR A 398 -8.26 14.25 -10.75
C THR A 398 -7.65 14.01 -12.13
N THR A 399 -6.83 12.96 -12.26
CA THR A 399 -6.18 12.55 -13.51
C THR A 399 -6.62 11.16 -13.96
N GLY A 400 -6.30 10.79 -15.20
CA GLY A 400 -6.53 9.48 -15.78
C GLY A 400 -5.87 8.35 -14.99
N LEU A 401 -4.58 8.48 -14.69
CA LEU A 401 -3.85 7.51 -13.87
C LEU A 401 -4.48 7.37 -12.48
N GLN A 402 -4.87 8.49 -11.85
CA GLN A 402 -5.50 8.46 -10.53
C GLN A 402 -6.86 7.74 -10.55
N VAL A 403 -7.69 7.91 -11.58
CA VAL A 403 -8.97 7.20 -11.65
C VAL A 403 -8.78 5.70 -11.89
N ILE A 404 -7.75 5.30 -12.63
CA ILE A 404 -7.36 3.90 -12.79
C ILE A 404 -6.85 3.34 -11.46
N MET A 405 -5.90 4.00 -10.78
CA MET A 405 -5.40 3.54 -9.48
C MET A 405 -6.51 3.49 -8.44
N TRP A 406 -7.36 4.52 -8.40
CA TRP A 406 -8.52 4.53 -7.51
C TRP A 406 -9.42 3.32 -7.80
N TYR A 407 -9.94 3.20 -9.03
CA TYR A 407 -10.92 2.17 -9.34
C TYR A 407 -10.35 0.78 -9.47
N PHE A 408 -9.15 0.51 -9.99
CA PHE A 408 -8.63 -0.85 -10.20
C PHE A 408 -7.78 -1.36 -9.05
N VAL A 409 -7.16 -0.47 -8.28
CA VAL A 409 -6.19 -0.85 -7.25
C VAL A 409 -6.77 -0.58 -5.85
N SER A 410 -6.94 0.69 -5.47
CA SER A 410 -7.29 1.06 -4.08
C SER A 410 -8.66 0.55 -3.63
N GLN A 411 -9.61 0.42 -4.56
CA GLN A 411 -11.00 0.03 -4.29
C GLN A 411 -11.26 -1.46 -4.58
N GLU A 412 -10.23 -2.28 -4.80
CA GLU A 412 -10.40 -3.73 -4.95
C GLU A 412 -10.63 -4.34 -3.59
N LEU A 413 -11.53 -5.33 -3.49
CA LEU A 413 -12.03 -5.82 -2.22
C LEU A 413 -10.92 -6.30 -1.28
N HIS A 414 -9.98 -7.08 -1.81
CA HIS A 414 -8.94 -7.70 -1.00
C HIS A 414 -7.77 -6.73 -0.73
N ILE A 415 -7.40 -5.90 -1.70
CA ILE A 415 -6.46 -4.79 -1.50
C ILE A 415 -7.00 -3.80 -0.46
N ALA A 416 -8.27 -3.40 -0.57
CA ALA A 416 -8.93 -2.52 0.39
C ALA A 416 -8.98 -3.18 1.76
N HIS A 417 -9.26 -4.48 1.84
CA HIS A 417 -9.19 -5.24 3.10
C HIS A 417 -7.79 -5.20 3.71
N ALA A 418 -6.75 -5.52 2.95
CA ALA A 418 -5.37 -5.50 3.41
C ALA A 418 -4.96 -4.09 3.90
N ILE A 419 -5.20 -3.06 3.11
CA ILE A 419 -4.76 -1.71 3.45
C ILE A 419 -5.63 -1.07 4.54
N ARG A 420 -6.95 -1.26 4.52
CA ARG A 420 -7.84 -0.64 5.51
C ARG A 420 -7.99 -1.44 6.78
N ARG A 421 -7.53 -2.68 6.88
CA ARG A 421 -7.70 -3.49 8.10
C ARG A 421 -6.41 -4.10 8.62
N HIS A 422 -5.37 -4.21 7.79
CA HIS A 422 -4.12 -4.89 8.14
C HIS A 422 -2.85 -4.04 7.91
N PHE A 423 -2.97 -2.74 7.68
CA PHE A 423 -1.83 -1.86 7.43
C PHE A 423 -1.60 -0.89 8.59
N TRP A 424 -0.59 -1.15 9.41
CA TRP A 424 -0.21 -0.31 10.55
C TRP A 424 1.10 0.41 10.26
N TRP A 425 1.04 1.74 10.12
CA TRP A 425 2.20 2.56 9.75
C TRP A 425 3.38 2.36 10.72
N TYR A 426 3.12 2.23 12.02
CA TYR A 426 4.15 2.12 13.05
C TYR A 426 4.95 0.82 12.96
N ASN A 427 4.38 -0.23 12.36
CA ASN A 427 5.10 -1.48 12.06
C ASN A 427 5.77 -1.47 10.70
N ASN A 428 5.32 -0.60 9.79
CA ASN A 428 5.79 -0.57 8.41
C ASN A 428 6.86 0.51 8.19
N ILE A 429 6.93 1.52 9.05
CA ILE A 429 7.91 2.59 8.94
C ILE A 429 9.34 2.04 9.07
N LEU A 430 10.23 2.53 8.22
CA LEU A 430 11.67 2.25 8.25
C LEU A 430 12.42 3.56 8.45
N PHE A 431 13.21 3.64 9.52
CA PHE A 431 14.07 4.79 9.75
C PHE A 431 15.43 4.62 9.04
N PRO A 432 16.10 5.70 8.64
CA PRO A 432 17.42 5.62 8.01
C PRO A 432 18.45 4.83 8.82
N GLU A 433 18.38 4.90 10.16
CA GLU A 433 19.29 4.18 11.07
C GLU A 433 19.10 2.67 11.06
N GLU A 434 17.99 2.19 10.51
CA GLU A 434 17.61 0.77 10.44
C GLU A 434 17.97 0.15 9.08
N LEU A 435 18.60 0.93 8.18
CA LEU A 435 19.12 0.41 6.94
C LEU A 435 20.31 -0.53 7.22
N PRO A 436 20.44 -1.62 6.45
CA PRO A 436 21.52 -2.59 6.65
C PRO A 436 22.89 -1.94 6.46
N ARG A 437 23.87 -2.46 7.20
CA ARG A 437 25.27 -2.03 7.12
C ARG A 437 26.16 -3.18 6.67
N HIS A 438 27.15 -2.87 5.87
CA HIS A 438 28.14 -3.84 5.44
C HIS A 438 29.01 -4.27 6.63
N CYS A 439 29.17 -5.58 6.83
CA CYS A 439 29.86 -6.12 8.02
C CYS A 439 31.32 -5.66 8.17
N SER A 440 32.02 -5.38 7.06
CA SER A 440 33.44 -5.00 7.10
C SER A 440 33.70 -3.49 6.97
N THR A 441 32.88 -2.76 6.21
CA THR A 441 33.11 -1.32 5.95
C THR A 441 32.21 -0.44 6.82
N ASN A 442 31.18 -1.02 7.45
CA ASN A 442 30.15 -0.31 8.22
C ASN A 442 29.34 0.72 7.40
N GLU A 443 29.53 0.76 6.08
CA GLU A 443 28.79 1.59 5.15
C GLU A 443 27.35 1.09 5.01
N VAL A 444 26.44 1.99 4.64
CA VAL A 444 25.04 1.64 4.40
C VAL A 444 24.95 0.78 3.13
N ALA A 445 24.54 -0.48 3.30
CA ALA A 445 24.35 -1.45 2.23
C ALA A 445 22.95 -1.34 1.60
N ALA A 446 22.55 -0.11 1.27
CA ALA A 446 21.22 0.17 0.71
C ALA A 446 21.26 1.14 -0.48
N SER A 447 20.53 0.82 -1.53
CA SER A 447 20.31 1.64 -2.72
C SER A 447 18.82 1.97 -2.87
N ILE A 448 18.47 3.25 -2.84
CA ILE A 448 17.09 3.74 -2.87
C ILE A 448 16.83 4.49 -4.18
N PHE A 449 15.81 4.07 -4.92
CA PHE A 449 15.38 4.69 -6.17
C PHE A 449 14.02 5.35 -5.96
N LEU A 450 13.93 6.65 -6.26
CA LEU A 450 12.74 7.46 -6.03
C LEU A 450 12.28 8.12 -7.33
N SER A 451 10.99 8.07 -7.62
CA SER A 451 10.38 8.79 -8.74
C SER A 451 9.99 10.22 -8.34
N SER A 452 10.46 11.25 -9.05
CA SER A 452 10.32 12.64 -8.57
C SER A 452 8.89 13.18 -8.62
N CYS A 453 8.01 12.59 -9.43
CA CYS A 453 6.59 12.88 -9.52
C CYS A 453 5.72 11.75 -8.90
N ASP A 454 6.22 11.06 -7.88
CA ASP A 454 5.45 10.07 -7.11
C ASP A 454 4.16 10.71 -6.57
N GLN A 455 3.02 10.08 -6.86
CA GLN A 455 1.71 10.58 -6.46
C GLN A 455 1.21 9.98 -5.15
N ILE A 456 1.96 9.07 -4.55
CA ILE A 456 1.63 8.34 -3.31
C ILE A 456 2.49 8.87 -2.16
N ALA A 457 3.81 8.82 -2.29
CA ALA A 457 4.75 9.30 -1.27
C ALA A 457 5.27 10.71 -1.58
N ASP A 458 5.59 11.49 -0.55
CA ASP A 458 6.30 12.78 -0.69
C ASP A 458 7.79 12.53 -0.95
N THR A 459 8.11 12.20 -2.20
CA THR A 459 9.46 11.91 -2.66
C THR A 459 10.46 13.03 -2.33
N PRO A 460 10.17 14.33 -2.53
CA PRO A 460 11.07 15.40 -2.11
C PRO A 460 11.43 15.36 -0.61
N ALA A 461 10.44 15.14 0.27
CA ALA A 461 10.71 15.03 1.70
C ALA A 461 11.49 13.76 2.06
N VAL A 462 11.17 12.63 1.43
CA VAL A 462 11.91 11.36 1.62
C VAL A 462 13.35 11.51 1.15
N HIS A 463 13.60 12.15 0.01
CA HIS A 463 14.93 12.43 -0.49
C HIS A 463 15.71 13.33 0.47
N ALA A 464 15.09 14.41 0.95
CA ALA A 464 15.70 15.30 1.93
C ALA A 464 16.01 14.59 3.27
N LEU A 465 15.19 13.61 3.69
CA LEU A 465 15.48 12.77 4.85
C LEU A 465 16.72 11.90 4.60
N LEU A 466 16.75 11.17 3.49
CA LEU A 466 17.82 10.21 3.19
C LEU A 466 19.17 10.89 2.88
N GLN A 467 19.15 12.11 2.34
CA GLN A 467 20.35 12.91 2.11
C GLN A 467 21.08 13.33 3.40
N ARG A 468 20.39 13.33 4.56
CA ARG A 468 21.04 13.59 5.86
C ARG A 468 22.03 12.48 6.24
N GLY A 469 21.91 11.30 5.61
CA GLY A 469 22.70 10.12 5.96
C GLY A 469 22.32 9.56 7.33
N VAL A 470 23.07 8.55 7.75
CA VAL A 470 22.88 7.88 9.04
C VAL A 470 23.97 8.32 10.00
N GLN A 471 23.64 8.77 11.22
CA GLN A 471 24.66 9.07 12.23
C GLN A 471 25.59 7.88 12.42
N ALA A 472 26.89 8.17 12.42
CA ALA A 472 27.92 7.19 12.72
C ALA A 472 27.92 6.87 14.23
N ASN A 473 28.54 5.76 14.62
CA ASN A 473 28.54 5.29 16.01
C ASN A 473 29.28 6.25 16.97
N SER A 474 30.06 7.19 16.43
CA SER A 474 30.74 8.25 17.18
C SER A 474 30.28 9.64 16.68
N PRO A 475 30.08 10.63 17.58
CA PRO A 475 29.61 11.97 17.21
C PRO A 475 30.60 12.76 16.34
N ASP A 476 31.87 12.34 16.29
CA ASP A 476 32.92 12.96 15.48
C ASP A 476 33.09 12.32 14.08
N GLU A 477 32.40 11.22 13.78
CA GLU A 477 32.46 10.56 12.48
C GLU A 477 31.42 11.15 11.51
N PRO A 478 31.77 11.35 10.22
CA PRO A 478 30.82 11.82 9.23
C PRO A 478 29.67 10.82 9.08
N HIS A 479 28.46 11.35 8.87
CA HIS A 479 27.28 10.52 8.64
C HIS A 479 27.52 9.56 7.46
N ALA A 480 27.13 8.29 7.64
CA ALA A 480 27.20 7.31 6.58
C ALA A 480 26.20 7.68 5.48
N SER A 481 26.70 7.91 4.26
CA SER A 481 25.88 8.30 3.12
C SER A 481 24.99 7.15 2.67
N ILE A 482 23.73 7.46 2.34
CA ILE A 482 22.79 6.51 1.74
C ILE A 482 22.82 6.73 0.22
N ARG A 483 22.93 5.64 -0.56
CA ARG A 483 22.85 5.75 -2.02
C ARG A 483 21.41 5.98 -2.46
N VAL A 484 21.09 7.21 -2.85
CA VAL A 484 19.75 7.60 -3.31
C VAL A 484 19.83 8.11 -4.73
N THR A 485 18.97 7.58 -5.61
CA THR A 485 18.82 8.00 -7.00
C THR A 485 17.42 8.55 -7.23
N MET A 486 17.33 9.81 -7.66
CA MET A 486 16.08 10.44 -8.07
C MET A 486 15.89 10.29 -9.58
N TRP A 487 14.75 9.74 -9.99
CA TRP A 487 14.34 9.63 -11.38
C TRP A 487 13.39 10.74 -11.77
N GLU A 488 13.89 11.67 -12.57
CA GLU A 488 13.15 12.87 -12.92
C GLU A 488 11.96 12.62 -13.84
N GLY A 489 10.80 13.16 -13.46
CA GLY A 489 9.58 13.15 -14.26
C GLY A 489 8.82 11.81 -14.23
N LEU A 490 9.28 10.84 -13.45
CA LEU A 490 8.59 9.56 -13.30
C LEU A 490 7.52 9.64 -12.22
N THR A 491 6.41 8.95 -12.46
CA THR A 491 5.38 8.67 -11.47
C THR A 491 5.61 7.31 -10.78
N HIS A 492 4.94 7.08 -9.65
CA HIS A 492 5.09 5.86 -8.85
C HIS A 492 4.94 4.58 -9.69
N GLY A 493 5.98 3.73 -9.70
CA GLY A 493 6.00 2.47 -10.44
C GLY A 493 6.16 2.58 -11.95
N GLU A 494 6.25 3.80 -12.51
CA GLU A 494 6.44 4.01 -13.95
C GLU A 494 7.78 3.47 -14.45
N SER A 495 8.76 3.39 -13.55
CA SER A 495 10.08 2.79 -13.79
C SER A 495 10.00 1.35 -14.30
N LEU A 496 8.98 0.59 -13.88
CA LEU A 496 8.76 -0.80 -14.30
C LEU A 496 8.39 -0.92 -15.79
N LEU A 497 7.84 0.14 -16.38
CA LEU A 497 7.44 0.18 -17.79
C LEU A 497 8.60 0.56 -18.73
N ARG A 498 9.75 0.94 -18.17
CA ARG A 498 10.84 1.56 -18.93
C ARG A 498 12.17 0.83 -18.66
N PRO A 499 12.70 0.07 -19.64
CA PRO A 499 13.88 -0.78 -19.46
C PRO A 499 15.10 -0.14 -18.82
N HIS A 500 15.38 1.11 -19.16
CA HIS A 500 16.50 1.85 -18.61
C HIS A 500 16.45 1.93 -17.07
N TYR A 501 15.30 2.24 -16.49
CA TYR A 501 15.17 2.53 -15.05
C TYR A 501 15.24 1.26 -14.20
N TYR A 502 14.51 0.20 -14.56
CA TYR A 502 14.63 -1.05 -13.82
C TYR A 502 16.00 -1.70 -14.02
N SER A 503 16.69 -1.51 -15.16
CA SER A 503 18.09 -1.95 -15.33
C SER A 503 19.05 -1.19 -14.41
N MET A 504 18.84 0.11 -14.18
CA MET A 504 19.61 0.84 -13.17
C MET A 504 19.42 0.27 -11.76
N ALA A 505 18.18 -0.09 -11.41
CA ALA A 505 17.90 -0.68 -10.11
C ALA A 505 18.53 -2.08 -9.96
N LEU A 506 18.53 -2.89 -11.03
CA LEU A 506 19.18 -4.20 -11.03
C LEU A 506 20.71 -4.10 -10.95
N ALA A 507 21.32 -3.05 -11.50
CA ALA A 507 22.76 -2.83 -11.37
C ALA A 507 23.21 -2.65 -9.91
N ALA A 508 22.31 -2.17 -9.03
CA ALA A 508 22.58 -2.06 -7.60
C ALA A 508 22.67 -3.42 -6.87
N LEU A 509 22.30 -4.53 -7.53
CA LEU A 509 22.48 -5.88 -6.97
C LEU A 509 23.94 -6.34 -6.98
N HIS A 510 24.84 -5.59 -7.64
CA HIS A 510 26.26 -5.90 -7.78
C HIS A 510 27.16 -4.96 -6.94
N THR A 511 26.56 -4.15 -6.08
CA THR A 511 27.20 -3.04 -5.36
C THR A 511 26.80 -3.04 -3.90
#